data_AF-A0A9P6TNQ6-F1
#
_entry.id   AF-A0A9P6TNQ6-F1
#
_cell.length_a   1.000
_cell.length_b   1.000
_cell.length_c   1.000
_cell.angle_alpha   90.00
_cell.angle_beta   90.00
_cell.angle_gamma   90.00
#
_symmetry.space_group_name_H-M   'P 1'
#
loop_
_entity.id
_entity.type
_entity.pdbx_description
1 polymer ?
#
loop_
_entity_poly.entity_id
_entity_poly.type
_entity_poly.pdbx_seq_one_letter_code
_entity_poly.pdbx_strand_id
1 'polypeptide(L)'
;MPDRNGECAGARHAHVPVDRARLCGRRGERDMVAGGNVGRRAARSGTSWMAGRRRESVLSSAYGHGMTLVEIVIALALVAIMATYALPTYREYMRRGMRVAAVNAVYHAAHYVEIQLAQRALSAGADTIGLPAGLSYAPPGGHAAYAIRVTGATQTNGGYSVIAEPLRDGLVGADDPCGAYRLDATGSRSNFSTSNRATGPRGLEGQAADRLQWREDARCWTG
;
A
#
# COMPACT_ATOMS: atom_id res chain seq x y z
N MET A 1 36.90 20.90 54.57
CA MET A 1 35.54 21.44 54.38
C MET A 1 35.66 22.92 54.08
N PRO A 2 35.34 23.37 52.85
CA PRO A 2 33.98 23.72 52.41
C PRO A 2 33.50 22.97 51.12
N ASP A 3 32.27 23.27 50.72
CA ASP A 3 31.32 22.52 49.86
C ASP A 3 31.65 22.49 48.34
N ARG A 4 31.14 21.47 47.63
CA ARG A 4 31.63 20.95 46.34
C ARG A 4 30.74 21.17 45.11
N ASN A 5 29.64 21.92 45.18
CA ASN A 5 28.69 21.98 44.06
C ASN A 5 28.54 23.39 43.48
N GLY A 6 29.66 23.94 42.99
CA GLY A 6 29.72 25.21 42.27
C GLY A 6 28.76 25.30 41.09
N GLU A 7 27.68 26.06 41.28
CA GLU A 7 26.87 26.60 40.20
C GLU A 7 27.73 27.47 39.25
N CYS A 8 27.44 27.36 37.96
CA CYS A 8 27.67 28.44 37.00
C CYS A 8 26.52 28.47 35.98
N ALA A 9 26.14 29.70 35.66
CA ALA A 9 24.98 30.11 34.88
C ALA A 9 25.07 29.79 33.38
N GLY A 10 23.88 29.59 32.79
CA GLY A 10 23.37 30.24 31.57
C GLY A 10 24.23 30.33 30.30
N ALA A 11 23.69 29.83 29.18
CA ALA A 11 23.56 30.59 27.92
C ALA A 11 22.75 29.80 26.88
N ARG A 12 22.02 30.56 26.06
CA ARG A 12 21.09 30.12 25.01
C ARG A 12 21.80 30.03 23.64
N HIS A 13 21.11 29.36 22.72
CA HIS A 13 21.18 29.42 21.25
C HIS A 13 22.01 28.39 20.47
N ALA A 14 21.25 27.51 19.80
CA ALA A 14 21.22 27.26 18.35
C ALA A 14 22.04 26.10 17.72
N HIS A 15 21.35 25.47 16.76
CA HIS A 15 21.79 24.59 15.67
C HIS A 15 22.33 23.18 15.98
N VAL A 16 21.57 22.18 15.54
CA VAL A 16 22.00 20.78 15.39
C VAL A 16 22.03 20.44 13.89
N PRO A 17 23.18 20.04 13.33
CA PRO A 17 23.23 19.27 12.09
C PRO A 17 23.37 17.77 12.38
N VAL A 18 22.84 16.99 11.44
CA VAL A 18 22.84 15.54 11.35
C VAL A 18 24.13 15.08 10.70
N ASP A 19 24.88 14.12 11.26
CA ASP A 19 25.61 13.15 10.43
C ASP A 19 26.01 11.82 11.13
N ARG A 20 25.83 10.76 10.35
CA ARG A 20 26.60 9.51 10.18
C ARG A 20 27.05 8.58 11.33
N ALA A 21 26.74 7.32 11.02
CA ALA A 21 27.63 6.15 11.02
C ALA A 21 27.95 5.46 12.35
N ARG A 22 27.32 4.29 12.53
CA ARG A 22 27.88 3.18 13.31
C ARG A 22 27.60 1.87 12.57
N LEU A 23 28.64 1.23 12.05
CA LEU A 23 28.64 -0.22 11.90
C LEU A 23 29.96 -0.77 12.47
N CYS A 24 29.76 -1.62 13.46
CA CYS A 24 30.75 -2.25 14.31
C CYS A 24 31.37 -3.44 13.56
N GLY A 25 32.70 -3.52 13.54
CA GLY A 25 33.45 -4.64 12.98
C GLY A 25 33.42 -5.87 13.89
N ARG A 26 33.36 -7.06 13.30
CA ARG A 26 33.65 -8.31 14.01
C ARG A 26 34.70 -9.11 13.25
N ARG A 27 35.80 -9.32 13.98
CA ARG A 27 37.02 -10.05 13.64
C ARG A 27 36.75 -11.57 13.70
N GLY A 28 37.24 -12.30 12.70
CA GLY A 28 37.14 -13.76 12.62
C GLY A 28 38.38 -14.34 11.95
N GLU A 29 39.31 -14.76 12.80
CA GLU A 29 40.54 -15.53 12.57
C GLU A 29 40.31 -16.82 11.76
N ARG A 30 41.15 -17.11 10.76
CA ARG A 30 41.58 -18.48 10.39
C ARG A 30 42.95 -18.48 9.73
N ASP A 31 43.88 -19.15 10.38
CA ASP A 31 45.19 -19.58 9.89
C ASP A 31 45.09 -20.60 8.74
N MET A 32 46.05 -20.57 7.81
CA MET A 32 46.66 -21.78 7.22
C MET A 32 47.91 -21.46 6.37
N VAL A 33 49.07 -21.73 6.98
CA VAL A 33 50.21 -22.54 6.52
C VAL A 33 50.61 -22.58 5.03
N ALA A 34 51.85 -22.08 4.81
CA ALA A 34 52.99 -22.59 4.01
C ALA A 34 52.81 -23.32 2.67
N GLY A 35 53.65 -22.93 1.69
CA GLY A 35 54.02 -23.76 0.56
C GLY A 35 54.70 -22.97 -0.57
N GLY A 36 56.03 -22.83 -0.51
CA GLY A 36 56.80 -22.32 -1.66
C GLY A 36 56.91 -23.38 -2.77
N ASN A 37 57.06 -22.93 -4.01
CA ASN A 37 58.01 -23.53 -4.94
C ASN A 37 58.28 -22.70 -6.20
N VAL A 38 59.52 -22.83 -6.62
CA VAL A 38 60.23 -22.17 -7.72
C VAL A 38 59.93 -22.85 -9.05
N GLY A 39 59.70 -22.03 -10.09
CA GLY A 39 60.18 -22.24 -11.47
C GLY A 39 59.56 -23.35 -12.33
N ARG A 40 59.05 -22.97 -13.51
CA ARG A 40 59.68 -23.29 -14.81
C ARG A 40 58.86 -22.74 -15.99
N ARG A 41 59.60 -22.32 -17.01
CA ARG A 41 59.14 -21.91 -18.35
C ARG A 41 58.44 -23.08 -19.04
N ALA A 42 57.40 -22.77 -19.81
CA ALA A 42 57.09 -23.51 -21.03
C ALA A 42 56.43 -22.58 -22.02
N ALA A 43 57.20 -22.20 -23.04
CA ALA A 43 56.72 -21.58 -24.25
C ALA A 43 55.66 -22.49 -24.88
N ARG A 44 54.47 -21.96 -25.14
CA ARG A 44 53.54 -22.56 -26.10
C ARG A 44 53.44 -21.60 -27.27
N SER A 45 54.06 -22.05 -28.36
CA SER A 45 53.87 -21.59 -29.73
C SER A 45 52.38 -21.50 -30.04
N GLY A 46 51.82 -20.30 -29.91
CA GLY A 46 50.53 -19.97 -30.50
C GLY A 46 50.73 -19.80 -31.99
N THR A 47 50.37 -20.82 -32.76
CA THR A 47 50.32 -20.75 -34.21
C THR A 47 49.38 -19.62 -34.63
N SER A 48 49.99 -18.66 -35.32
CA SER A 48 49.43 -17.79 -36.33
C SER A 48 48.13 -18.33 -36.94
N TRP A 49 47.00 -17.75 -36.51
CA TRP A 49 45.79 -17.65 -37.34
C TRP A 49 45.70 -16.23 -37.86
N MET A 50 46.55 -15.91 -38.85
CA MET A 50 46.24 -14.85 -39.79
C MET A 50 45.15 -15.37 -40.73
N ALA A 51 43.89 -15.16 -40.34
CA ALA A 51 42.77 -15.20 -41.27
C ALA A 51 42.06 -13.86 -41.14
N GLY A 52 42.27 -13.01 -42.15
CA GLY A 52 41.74 -11.66 -42.21
C GLY A 52 40.24 -11.65 -41.99
N ARG A 53 39.80 -11.02 -40.88
CA ARG A 53 38.44 -10.52 -40.78
C ARG A 53 38.31 -9.41 -41.82
N ARG A 54 37.78 -9.76 -43.00
CA ARG A 54 37.03 -8.81 -43.81
C ARG A 54 35.99 -8.21 -42.88
N ARG A 55 36.21 -6.94 -42.50
CA ARG A 55 35.17 -6.12 -41.90
C ARG A 55 34.19 -5.90 -43.04
N GLU A 56 33.23 -6.81 -43.18
CA GLU A 56 32.01 -6.51 -43.91
C GLU A 56 31.41 -5.35 -43.12
N SER A 57 31.62 -4.14 -43.64
CA SER A 57 30.79 -3.00 -43.33
C SER A 57 29.38 -3.40 -43.73
N VAL A 58 28.67 -4.03 -42.80
CA VAL A 58 27.23 -4.08 -42.83
C VAL A 58 26.84 -2.61 -42.83
N LEU A 59 26.56 -2.07 -44.00
CA LEU A 59 25.93 -0.78 -44.17
C LEU A 59 24.61 -0.93 -43.43
N SER A 60 24.64 -0.58 -42.15
CA SER A 60 23.46 -0.35 -41.36
C SER A 60 22.80 0.82 -42.07
N SER A 61 21.90 0.48 -42.99
CA SER A 61 20.90 1.40 -43.48
C SER A 61 20.05 1.71 -42.26
N ALA A 62 20.54 2.66 -41.46
CA ALA A 62 19.78 3.32 -40.43
C ALA A 62 18.76 4.16 -41.20
N TYR A 63 17.74 3.47 -41.66
CA TYR A 63 16.57 4.04 -42.25
C TYR A 63 15.96 4.85 -41.11
N GLY A 64 16.23 6.15 -41.13
CA GLY A 64 15.69 7.10 -40.17
C GLY A 64 14.20 7.21 -40.42
N HIS A 65 13.45 6.25 -39.90
CA HIS A 65 12.01 6.20 -40.01
C HIS A 65 11.42 7.19 -39.00
N GLY A 66 10.94 8.35 -39.48
CA GLY A 66 10.00 9.14 -38.72
C GLY A 66 8.66 8.42 -38.67
N MET A 67 8.00 8.36 -37.51
CA MET A 67 6.66 7.80 -37.39
C MET A 67 5.70 8.61 -38.27
N THR A 68 4.94 7.92 -39.13
CA THR A 68 3.95 8.59 -39.98
C THR A 68 2.67 8.92 -39.19
N LEU A 69 1.87 9.89 -39.65
CA LEU A 69 0.59 10.23 -39.00
C LEU A 69 -0.35 9.01 -38.99
N VAL A 70 -0.38 8.24 -40.08
CA VAL A 70 -1.19 7.02 -40.20
C VAL A 70 -0.76 5.96 -39.18
N GLU A 71 0.54 5.81 -38.94
CA GLU A 71 1.07 4.89 -37.96
C GLU A 71 0.64 5.25 -36.53
N ILE A 72 0.64 6.54 -36.18
CA ILE A 72 0.13 7.01 -34.89
C ILE A 72 -1.37 6.73 -34.74
N VAL A 73 -2.17 6.93 -35.80
CA VAL A 73 -3.62 6.66 -35.76
C VAL A 73 -3.89 5.17 -35.52
N ILE A 74 -3.16 4.29 -36.21
CA ILE A 74 -3.29 2.83 -36.02
C ILE A 74 -2.83 2.43 -34.62
N ALA A 75 -1.71 2.96 -34.14
CA ALA A 75 -1.21 2.68 -32.79
C ALA A 75 -2.21 3.11 -31.70
N LEU A 76 -2.78 4.31 -31.82
CA LEU A 76 -3.80 4.81 -30.90
C LEU A 76 -5.09 3.97 -30.94
N ALA A 77 -5.50 3.50 -32.12
CA ALA A 77 -6.66 2.63 -32.25
C ALA A 77 -6.46 1.31 -31.49
N LEU A 78 -5.27 0.69 -31.59
CA LEU A 78 -4.94 -0.52 -30.83
C LEU A 78 -4.89 -0.28 -29.32
N VAL A 79 -4.30 0.83 -28.88
CA VAL A 79 -4.25 1.20 -27.45
C VAL A 79 -5.65 1.43 -26.91
N ALA A 80 -6.55 2.05 -27.67
CA ALA A 80 -7.94 2.27 -27.25
C ALA A 80 -8.68 0.94 -27.03
N ILE A 81 -8.52 -0.04 -27.93
CA ILE A 81 -9.10 -1.39 -27.78
C ILE A 81 -8.52 -2.10 -26.56
N MET A 82 -7.24 -1.94 -26.26
CA MET A 82 -6.63 -2.54 -25.06
C MET A 82 -7.15 -1.86 -23.78
N ALA A 83 -7.31 -0.54 -23.81
CA ALA A 83 -7.74 0.25 -22.65
C ALA A 83 -9.16 -0.11 -22.17
N THR A 84 -10.06 -0.52 -23.07
CA THR A 84 -11.44 -0.90 -22.70
C THR A 84 -11.49 -2.09 -21.75
N TYR A 85 -10.53 -3.02 -21.84
CA TYR A 85 -10.45 -4.19 -20.96
C TYR A 85 -9.52 -3.96 -19.76
N ALA A 86 -8.42 -3.23 -19.97
CA ALA A 86 -7.42 -2.98 -18.94
C ALA A 86 -7.95 -2.09 -17.82
N LEU A 87 -8.67 -1.00 -18.16
CA LEU A 87 -9.16 -0.02 -17.18
C LEU A 87 -10.16 -0.59 -16.17
N PRO A 88 -11.25 -1.28 -16.55
CA PRO A 88 -12.18 -1.83 -15.57
C PRO A 88 -11.51 -2.88 -14.66
N THR A 89 -10.65 -3.73 -15.22
CA THR A 89 -9.93 -4.76 -14.46
C THR A 89 -8.99 -4.15 -13.43
N TYR A 90 -8.23 -3.10 -13.81
CA TYR A 90 -7.34 -2.40 -12.90
C TYR A 90 -8.10 -1.69 -11.77
N ARG A 91 -9.25 -1.09 -12.08
CA ARG A 91 -10.10 -0.43 -11.08
C ARG A 91 -10.61 -1.43 -10.04
N GLU A 92 -11.04 -2.62 -10.45
CA GLU A 92 -11.49 -3.64 -9.50
C GLU A 92 -10.35 -4.17 -8.64
N TYR A 93 -9.15 -4.34 -9.21
CA TYR A 93 -7.97 -4.71 -8.44
C TYR A 93 -7.66 -3.69 -7.33
N MET A 94 -7.72 -2.39 -7.67
CA MET A 94 -7.53 -1.32 -6.70
C MET A 94 -8.62 -1.31 -5.62
N ARG A 95 -9.90 -1.46 -6.00
CA ARG A 95 -11.01 -1.55 -5.03
C ARG A 95 -10.84 -2.70 -4.06
N ARG A 96 -10.43 -3.87 -4.53
CA ARG A 96 -10.14 -5.03 -3.67
C ARG A 96 -9.07 -4.71 -2.62
N GLY A 97 -8.00 -4.02 -3.01
CA GLY A 97 -6.98 -3.54 -2.08
C GLY A 97 -7.54 -2.58 -1.02
N MET A 98 -8.41 -1.65 -1.44
CA MET A 98 -9.04 -0.69 -0.54
C MET A 98 -10.05 -1.33 0.43
N ARG A 99 -10.80 -2.35 0.00
CA ARG A 99 -11.69 -3.14 0.87
C ARG A 99 -10.91 -3.85 1.97
N VAL A 100 -9.76 -4.45 1.63
CA VAL A 100 -8.86 -5.07 2.62
C VAL A 100 -8.29 -4.01 3.58
N ALA A 101 -7.88 -2.85 3.06
CA ALA A 101 -7.41 -1.75 3.89
C ALA A 101 -8.49 -1.26 4.88
N ALA A 102 -9.75 -1.17 4.44
CA ALA A 102 -10.89 -0.80 5.28
C ALA A 102 -11.09 -1.81 6.42
N VAL A 103 -11.12 -3.11 6.11
CA VAL A 103 -11.28 -4.18 7.09
C VAL A 103 -10.14 -4.16 8.12
N ASN A 104 -8.88 -4.03 7.67
CA ASN A 104 -7.73 -3.94 8.57
C ASN A 104 -7.86 -2.72 9.50
N ALA A 105 -8.25 -1.58 8.96
CA ALA A 105 -8.37 -0.36 9.74
C ALA A 105 -9.52 -0.43 10.77
N VAL A 106 -10.63 -1.11 10.43
CA VAL A 106 -11.71 -1.43 11.39
C VAL A 106 -11.19 -2.29 12.54
N TYR A 107 -10.39 -3.33 12.27
CA TYR A 107 -9.79 -4.15 13.34
C TYR A 107 -8.80 -3.36 14.20
N HIS A 108 -7.96 -2.53 13.59
CA HIS A 108 -7.03 -1.67 14.33
C HIS A 108 -7.79 -0.68 15.23
N ALA A 109 -8.87 -0.08 14.72
CA ALA A 109 -9.73 0.81 15.49
C ALA A 109 -10.44 0.08 16.63
N ALA A 110 -10.97 -1.12 16.40
CA ALA A 110 -11.58 -1.94 17.44
C ALA A 110 -10.58 -2.26 18.56
N HIS A 111 -9.38 -2.71 18.19
CA HIS A 111 -8.33 -2.99 19.17
C HIS A 111 -7.93 -1.76 19.99
N TYR A 112 -7.83 -0.60 19.36
CA TYR A 112 -7.57 0.66 20.06
C TYR A 112 -8.67 1.00 21.07
N VAL A 113 -9.93 0.84 20.66
CA VAL A 113 -11.10 1.06 21.52
C VAL A 113 -11.08 0.11 22.72
N GLU A 114 -10.75 -1.17 22.52
CA GLU A 114 -10.64 -2.16 23.60
C GLU A 114 -9.58 -1.78 24.64
N ILE A 115 -8.38 -1.41 24.19
CA ILE A 115 -7.31 -0.94 25.10
C ILE A 115 -7.79 0.29 25.88
N GLN A 116 -8.43 1.23 25.19
CA GLN A 116 -8.89 2.46 25.79
C GLN A 116 -10.02 2.24 26.81
N LEU A 117 -10.94 1.31 26.52
CA LEU A 117 -12.00 0.88 27.43
C LEU A 117 -11.43 0.18 28.66
N ALA A 118 -10.48 -0.73 28.49
CA ALA A 118 -9.82 -1.43 29.60
C ALA A 118 -9.11 -0.44 30.55
N GLN A 119 -8.45 0.58 30.01
CA GLN A 119 -7.81 1.64 30.81
C GLN A 119 -8.81 2.54 31.54
N ARG A 120 -9.97 2.80 30.93
CA ARG A 120 -11.04 3.62 31.53
C ARG A 120 -11.88 2.86 32.54
N ALA A 121 -12.04 1.54 32.41
CA ALA A 121 -12.65 0.73 33.45
C ALA A 121 -11.89 0.87 34.79
N LEU A 122 -10.59 1.19 34.73
CA LEU A 122 -9.75 1.48 35.89
C LEU A 122 -9.83 2.95 36.35
N SER A 123 -10.37 3.85 35.52
CA SER A 123 -10.36 5.31 35.70
C SER A 123 -11.75 5.89 35.43
N ALA A 124 -12.56 6.12 36.47
CA ALA A 124 -13.99 6.46 36.43
C ALA A 124 -14.37 7.76 35.67
N GLY A 125 -14.17 7.81 34.34
CA GLY A 125 -14.46 8.96 33.48
C GLY A 125 -15.22 8.58 32.22
N ALA A 126 -16.33 9.28 31.98
CA ALA A 126 -17.23 9.07 30.85
C ALA A 126 -16.97 10.12 29.74
N ASP A 127 -15.98 9.87 28.89
CA ASP A 127 -15.79 10.61 27.64
C ASP A 127 -16.07 9.72 26.42
N THR A 128 -16.48 10.30 25.30
CA THR A 128 -16.56 9.59 24.02
C THR A 128 -15.17 9.12 23.58
N ILE A 129 -15.04 7.88 23.06
CA ILE A 129 -13.76 7.38 22.54
C ILE A 129 -13.52 7.99 21.16
N GLY A 130 -12.65 8.99 21.10
CA GLY A 130 -12.16 9.56 19.85
C GLY A 130 -11.04 8.71 19.27
N LEU A 131 -11.08 8.47 17.95
CA LEU A 131 -9.96 7.82 17.25
C LEU A 131 -8.85 8.84 17.00
N PRO A 132 -7.58 8.45 17.12
CA PRO A 132 -6.48 9.29 16.65
C PRO A 132 -6.56 9.47 15.13
N ALA A 133 -6.01 10.56 14.63
CA ALA A 133 -6.10 10.93 13.21
C ALA A 133 -5.60 9.82 12.26
N GLY A 134 -4.58 9.06 12.65
CA GLY A 134 -4.02 7.95 11.87
C GLY A 134 -4.94 6.72 11.74
N LEU A 135 -5.99 6.61 12.56
CA LEU A 135 -7.01 5.56 12.49
C LEU A 135 -8.37 6.07 12.01
N SER A 136 -8.50 7.38 11.73
CA SER A 136 -9.77 7.96 11.26
C SER A 136 -10.03 7.71 9.77
N TYR A 137 -9.01 7.25 9.02
CA TYR A 137 -9.08 7.03 7.59
C TYR A 137 -8.33 5.78 7.16
N ALA A 138 -8.79 5.13 6.09
CA ALA A 138 -8.11 4.02 5.44
C ALA A 138 -7.95 4.29 3.94
N PRO A 139 -6.76 4.10 3.36
CA PRO A 139 -5.47 3.74 4.00
C PRO A 139 -4.84 4.90 4.81
N PRO A 140 -3.99 4.61 5.81
CA PRO A 140 -3.25 5.64 6.54
C PRO A 140 -2.13 6.23 5.66
N GLY A 141 -2.19 7.53 5.36
CA GLY A 141 -1.10 8.25 4.68
C GLY A 141 -1.19 8.32 3.15
N GLY A 142 -2.37 8.11 2.57
CA GLY A 142 -2.63 8.31 1.13
C GLY A 142 -3.98 8.98 0.87
N HIS A 143 -4.45 8.93 -0.37
CA HIS A 143 -5.84 9.28 -0.68
C HIS A 143 -6.78 8.32 0.04
N ALA A 144 -7.54 8.83 1.00
CA ALA A 144 -8.43 8.02 1.81
C ALA A 144 -9.58 7.46 0.95
N ALA A 145 -9.85 6.16 1.09
CA ALA A 145 -11.00 5.50 0.48
C ALA A 145 -12.17 5.37 1.47
N TYR A 146 -11.86 5.23 2.77
CA TYR A 146 -12.86 5.08 3.82
C TYR A 146 -12.57 6.02 5.00
N ALA A 147 -13.63 6.51 5.63
CA ALA A 147 -13.61 7.21 6.91
C ALA A 147 -14.10 6.27 8.03
N ILE A 148 -13.41 6.29 9.16
CA ILE A 148 -13.66 5.39 10.28
C ILE A 148 -14.26 6.18 11.44
N ARG A 149 -15.35 5.68 11.98
CA ARG A 149 -15.98 6.22 13.19
C ARG A 149 -16.29 5.13 14.18
N VAL A 150 -16.37 5.53 15.45
CA VAL A 150 -16.85 4.68 16.52
C VAL A 150 -18.14 5.24 17.06
N THR A 151 -19.14 4.38 17.18
CA THR A 151 -20.42 4.69 17.80
C THR A 151 -20.46 4.13 19.21
N GLY A 152 -21.17 4.81 20.10
CA GLY A 152 -21.25 4.48 21.52
C GLY A 152 -21.91 3.13 21.83
N ALA A 153 -21.89 2.79 23.12
CA ALA A 153 -22.40 1.55 23.66
C ALA A 153 -23.91 1.43 23.50
N THR A 154 -24.35 0.30 22.95
CA THR A 154 -25.74 -0.17 23.04
C THR A 154 -25.75 -1.59 23.57
N GLN A 155 -26.86 -2.02 24.17
CA GLN A 155 -26.99 -3.40 24.65
C GLN A 155 -26.86 -4.42 23.50
N THR A 156 -27.20 -4.01 22.28
CA THR A 156 -27.18 -4.86 21.07
C THR A 156 -25.80 -5.00 20.43
N ASN A 157 -24.92 -3.99 20.56
CA ASN A 157 -23.57 -4.03 19.98
C ASN A 157 -22.49 -4.52 20.96
N GLY A 158 -22.85 -4.73 22.23
CA GLY A 158 -21.94 -5.24 23.26
C GLY A 158 -20.99 -4.20 23.85
N GLY A 159 -21.13 -2.91 23.53
CA GLY A 159 -20.38 -1.83 24.16
C GLY A 159 -19.78 -0.80 23.19
N TYR A 160 -19.55 -1.17 21.93
CA TYR A 160 -19.19 -0.22 20.88
C TYR A 160 -19.44 -0.83 19.49
N SER A 161 -19.38 0.03 18.47
CA SER A 161 -19.32 -0.41 17.08
C SER A 161 -18.37 0.47 16.30
N VAL A 162 -17.52 -0.15 15.48
CA VAL A 162 -16.58 0.50 14.58
C VAL A 162 -17.13 0.41 13.17
N ILE A 163 -17.23 1.55 12.50
CA ILE A 163 -17.80 1.64 11.15
C ILE A 163 -16.81 2.33 10.21
N ALA A 164 -16.46 1.67 9.10
CA ALA A 164 -15.73 2.28 7.98
C ALA A 164 -16.69 2.60 6.83
N GLU A 165 -16.87 3.87 6.51
CA GLU A 165 -17.73 4.37 5.43
C GLU A 165 -16.92 4.77 4.19
N PRO A 166 -17.37 4.40 2.98
CA PRO A 166 -16.71 4.84 1.77
C PRO A 166 -16.84 6.36 1.59
N LEU A 167 -15.74 7.00 1.24
CA LEU A 167 -15.70 8.41 0.90
C LEU A 167 -16.22 8.63 -0.52
N ARG A 168 -17.02 9.69 -0.74
CA ARG A 168 -17.62 10.00 -2.05
C ARG A 168 -16.58 10.35 -3.11
N ASP A 169 -15.54 11.06 -2.69
CA ASP A 169 -14.37 11.48 -3.43
C ASP A 169 -13.19 10.49 -3.27
N GLY A 170 -13.39 9.40 -2.55
CA GLY A 170 -12.39 8.37 -2.32
C GLY A 170 -12.20 7.45 -3.53
N LEU A 171 -11.08 6.72 -3.54
CA LEU A 171 -10.67 5.80 -4.62
C LEU A 171 -11.67 4.67 -4.92
N VAL A 172 -12.52 4.32 -3.96
CA VAL A 172 -13.53 3.26 -4.10
C VAL A 172 -14.82 3.79 -4.74
N GLY A 173 -15.13 5.07 -4.51
CA GLY A 173 -16.38 5.71 -4.92
C GLY A 173 -17.58 5.31 -4.07
N ALA A 174 -18.68 6.07 -4.19
CA ALA A 174 -19.91 5.84 -3.43
C ALA A 174 -20.75 4.64 -3.90
N ASP A 175 -20.48 4.14 -5.11
CA ASP A 175 -21.22 3.05 -5.77
C ASP A 175 -20.56 1.68 -5.57
N ASP A 176 -19.68 1.54 -4.57
CA ASP A 176 -19.06 0.25 -4.28
C ASP A 176 -20.08 -0.74 -3.69
N PRO A 177 -20.17 -1.97 -4.21
CA PRO A 177 -21.18 -2.94 -3.78
C PRO A 177 -21.03 -3.34 -2.30
N CYS A 178 -19.83 -3.20 -1.72
CA CYS A 178 -19.61 -3.54 -0.31
C CYS A 178 -20.10 -2.48 0.65
N GLY A 179 -20.12 -1.20 0.24
CA GLY A 179 -20.57 -0.10 1.08
C GLY A 179 -19.74 0.06 2.34
N ALA A 180 -20.41 0.34 3.46
CA ALA A 180 -19.78 0.51 4.76
C ALA A 180 -19.60 -0.81 5.50
N TYR A 181 -18.48 -0.93 6.20
CA TYR A 181 -18.11 -2.08 7.03
C TYR A 181 -18.36 -1.77 8.49
N ARG A 182 -18.98 -2.70 9.23
CA ARG A 182 -19.23 -2.59 10.66
C ARG A 182 -18.70 -3.80 11.43
N LEU A 183 -18.04 -3.52 12.54
CA LEU A 183 -17.61 -4.50 13.54
C LEU A 183 -18.12 -4.06 14.92
N ASP A 184 -18.90 -4.91 15.56
CA ASP A 184 -19.41 -4.70 16.92
C ASP A 184 -18.49 -5.35 17.97
N ALA A 185 -18.58 -4.93 19.23
CA ALA A 185 -17.79 -5.50 20.34
C ALA A 185 -18.04 -7.00 20.56
N THR A 186 -19.20 -7.51 20.13
CA THR A 186 -19.53 -8.94 20.14
C THR A 186 -18.79 -9.75 19.08
N GLY A 187 -18.03 -9.10 18.19
CA GLY A 187 -17.38 -9.72 17.04
C GLY A 187 -18.30 -9.89 15.82
N SER A 188 -19.54 -9.38 15.89
CA SER A 188 -20.47 -9.37 14.76
C SER A 188 -19.93 -8.49 13.62
N ARG A 189 -19.93 -9.05 12.41
CA ARG A 189 -19.43 -8.41 11.18
C ARG A 189 -20.60 -8.19 10.24
N SER A 190 -20.77 -6.97 9.77
CA SER A 190 -21.82 -6.65 8.79
C SER A 190 -21.35 -5.59 7.81
N ASN A 191 -21.91 -5.60 6.61
CA ASN A 191 -21.74 -4.54 5.63
C ASN A 191 -23.11 -4.00 5.20
N PHE A 192 -23.17 -2.71 4.89
CA PHE A 192 -24.40 -2.07 4.44
C PHE A 192 -24.09 -1.01 3.39
N SER A 193 -24.94 -0.93 2.36
CA SER A 193 -24.82 0.15 1.37
C SER A 193 -25.06 1.50 2.05
N THR A 194 -24.16 2.45 1.82
CA THR A 194 -24.36 3.86 2.20
C THR A 194 -25.04 4.67 1.10
N SER A 195 -25.43 4.03 -0.02
CA SER A 195 -26.17 4.68 -1.09
C SER A 195 -27.62 4.89 -0.66
N ASN A 196 -27.91 6.05 -0.08
CA ASN A 196 -29.27 6.53 0.00
C ASN A 196 -29.34 7.99 -0.47
N ARG A 197 -29.61 8.18 -1.78
CA ARG A 197 -30.26 9.34 -2.38
C ARG A 197 -30.69 8.99 -3.83
N ALA A 198 -31.98 8.70 -3.97
CA ALA A 198 -32.81 8.82 -5.17
C ALA A 198 -32.17 8.45 -6.53
N THR A 199 -32.52 7.29 -7.06
CA THR A 199 -32.69 7.14 -8.51
C THR A 199 -33.95 6.32 -8.75
N GLY A 200 -34.92 6.92 -9.43
CA GLY A 200 -36.16 6.27 -9.85
C GLY A 200 -35.92 5.05 -10.75
N PRO A 201 -37.00 4.33 -11.11
CA PRO A 201 -36.89 3.03 -11.77
C PRO A 201 -36.14 3.17 -13.10
N ARG A 202 -34.93 2.60 -13.20
CA ARG A 202 -34.18 2.49 -14.46
C ARG A 202 -34.76 1.34 -15.28
N GLY A 203 -35.00 1.64 -16.55
CA GLY A 203 -35.73 0.84 -17.53
C GLY A 203 -35.22 -0.58 -17.74
N LEU A 204 -36.16 -1.38 -18.23
CA LEU A 204 -36.10 -2.81 -18.50
C LEU A 204 -35.43 -3.07 -19.87
N GLU A 205 -34.10 -3.06 -20.00
CA GLU A 205 -33.48 -3.59 -21.23
C GLU A 205 -32.04 -4.12 -21.11
N GLY A 206 -31.58 -4.49 -19.89
CA GLY A 206 -30.26 -5.11 -19.68
C GLY A 206 -30.17 -6.19 -18.59
N GLN A 207 -31.29 -6.64 -18.04
CA GLN A 207 -31.36 -7.22 -16.68
C GLN A 207 -31.24 -8.76 -16.56
N ALA A 208 -30.73 -9.47 -17.57
CA ALA A 208 -30.69 -10.95 -17.56
C ALA A 208 -29.27 -11.55 -17.43
N ALA A 209 -28.24 -10.97 -18.06
CA ALA A 209 -26.84 -11.34 -17.78
C ALA A 209 -26.35 -10.71 -16.46
N ASP A 210 -26.95 -9.59 -16.10
CA ASP A 210 -26.82 -8.82 -14.87
C ASP A 210 -27.55 -9.47 -13.67
N ARG A 211 -27.85 -10.77 -13.71
CA ARG A 211 -28.64 -11.44 -12.66
C ARG A 211 -27.88 -12.55 -11.93
N LEU A 212 -26.72 -12.96 -12.48
CA LEU A 212 -25.84 -13.96 -11.87
C LEU A 212 -24.53 -13.35 -11.30
N GLN A 213 -24.05 -12.23 -11.83
CA GLN A 213 -22.94 -11.45 -11.24
C GLN A 213 -23.32 -10.87 -9.86
N TRP A 214 -24.59 -10.50 -9.68
CA TRP A 214 -25.16 -9.79 -8.51
C TRP A 214 -25.41 -10.65 -7.27
N ARG A 215 -25.12 -11.95 -7.36
CA ARG A 215 -25.32 -12.89 -6.25
C ARG A 215 -24.02 -13.20 -5.51
N GLU A 216 -22.87 -12.78 -6.05
CA GLU A 216 -21.52 -13.06 -5.52
C GLU A 216 -20.84 -11.81 -4.90
N ASP A 217 -21.35 -10.61 -5.15
CA ASP A 217 -21.09 -9.38 -4.36
C ASP A 217 -21.52 -9.50 -2.88
N ALA A 218 -22.10 -10.64 -2.51
CA ALA A 218 -22.69 -10.99 -1.22
C ALA A 218 -21.67 -11.39 -0.12
N ARG A 219 -20.37 -11.12 -0.29
CA ARG A 219 -19.32 -11.55 0.65
C ARG A 219 -18.33 -10.47 1.06
N CYS A 220 -18.78 -9.23 1.25
CA CYS A 220 -17.86 -8.15 1.57
C CYS A 220 -17.12 -8.31 2.92
N TRP A 221 -17.52 -9.21 3.81
CA TRP A 221 -16.66 -9.68 4.91
C TRP A 221 -16.06 -11.08 4.71
N THR A 222 -16.62 -11.88 3.81
CA THR A 222 -16.40 -13.34 3.73
C THR A 222 -15.70 -13.83 2.45
N GLY A 223 -15.33 -12.94 1.53
CA GLY A 223 -14.54 -13.26 0.33
C GLY A 223 -15.30 -14.02 -0.73
#